data_AF-A0A4Q3VD56-F1
#
_entry.id   AF-A0A4Q3VD56-F1
#
_cell.length_a   1.000
_cell.length_b   1.000
_cell.length_c   1.000
_cell.angle_alpha   90.00
_cell.angle_beta   90.00
_cell.angle_gamma   90.00
#
_symmetry.space_group_name_H-M   'P 1'
#
loop_
_entity.id
_entity.type
_entity.pdbx_description
1 polymer ?
#
loop_
_entity_poly.entity_id
_entity_poly.type
_entity_poly.pdbx_seq_one_letter_code
_entity_poly.pdbx_strand_id
1 'polypeptide(L)'
;LSIGVHLLNLLTLPALVVVYYFKRYKVTRWGTVMAFLIGCVITGVVQKAVIQWSIQWAGNMDVMFKNNFGLPFFTGFTFLFALLALLIFFGLRIANKNNWNFLKLGLWSFAFMLVGYSSYLTTMIRSSADPSIDMFNVDNPVTLVGYVSREQYGDWPILYGQDFTAQVVDTKVTETYIKSNGAYEKKGRKVEYVYAPEDLHFFPRMWDQSNDQGRADYYAAFAGISRDAQGNWDSKPTMRDNIAFFIQYQLNWMYWRYFLWNFAGKQNDVQGVNMGNVRDGNWKTGIGFVDAFFLGNQNNLPDSLKNNKANNKLFALPLILGILGLIYQVKKDRRDALVVGLLFFFTGIAICVYLNQPGLQPRERDYAFSGSFYAFAFWIGLGVFWVRDAFLKGLKNLRSATAAAAVICLLAVPVWMAIQEWDDHDRGNKTLARDLAINYLESCAPNAIVISFGDNDTYPLWYAQEVEGIRPDVRVINSSLLGTDWYI
;
A
#
# COMPACT_ATOMS: atom_id res chain seq x y z
N LEU A 1 -15.83 -9.26 3.39
CA LEU A 1 -15.82 -8.17 4.41
C LEU A 1 -14.55 -7.33 4.35
N SER A 2 -13.37 -7.79 4.82
CA SER A 2 -12.13 -6.96 4.89
C SER A 2 -11.70 -6.33 3.55
N ILE A 3 -11.99 -6.98 2.42
CA ILE A 3 -11.73 -6.45 1.07
C ILE A 3 -12.48 -5.15 0.78
N GLY A 4 -13.67 -4.96 1.36
CA GLY A 4 -14.42 -3.69 1.25
C GLY A 4 -13.74 -2.52 1.96
N VAL A 5 -12.84 -2.82 2.92
CA VAL A 5 -12.05 -1.81 3.63
C VAL A 5 -10.69 -1.60 2.96
N HIS A 6 -9.99 -2.69 2.60
CA HIS A 6 -8.67 -2.58 1.96
C HIS A 6 -8.34 -3.77 1.04
N LEU A 7 -7.73 -3.47 -0.11
CA LEU A 7 -7.37 -4.47 -1.13
C LEU A 7 -6.19 -5.37 -0.74
N LEU A 8 -5.30 -4.93 0.15
CA LEU A 8 -4.13 -5.72 0.57
C LEU A 8 -4.50 -7.07 1.20
N ASN A 9 -5.72 -7.22 1.72
CA ASN A 9 -6.20 -8.48 2.26
C ASN A 9 -6.22 -9.61 1.21
N LEU A 10 -6.32 -9.28 -0.09
CA LEU A 10 -6.27 -10.24 -1.19
C LEU A 10 -4.94 -10.99 -1.26
N LEU A 11 -3.85 -10.39 -0.77
CA LEU A 11 -2.51 -10.96 -0.77
C LEU A 11 -2.39 -12.19 0.15
N THR A 12 -3.38 -12.44 1.00
CA THR A 12 -3.46 -13.64 1.84
C THR A 12 -3.97 -14.87 1.09
N LEU A 13 -4.70 -14.68 -0.02
CA LEU A 13 -5.36 -15.76 -0.76
C LEU A 13 -4.37 -16.84 -1.24
N PRO A 14 -3.18 -16.52 -1.81
CA PRO A 14 -2.23 -17.54 -2.22
C PRO A 14 -1.79 -18.44 -1.05
N ALA A 15 -1.53 -17.87 0.12
CA ALA A 15 -1.17 -18.62 1.31
C ALA A 15 -2.34 -19.51 1.81
N LEU A 16 -3.57 -18.97 1.82
CA LEU A 16 -4.77 -19.71 2.23
C LEU A 16 -5.10 -20.90 1.31
N VAL A 17 -4.91 -20.75 -0.01
CA VAL A 17 -5.12 -21.84 -0.96
C VAL A 17 -4.09 -22.96 -0.75
N VAL A 18 -2.83 -22.60 -0.45
CA VAL A 18 -1.78 -23.57 -0.10
C VAL A 18 -2.12 -24.29 1.23
N VAL A 19 -2.63 -23.58 2.23
CA VAL A 19 -3.13 -24.19 3.49
C VAL A 19 -4.25 -25.18 3.21
N TYR A 20 -5.23 -24.79 2.39
CA TYR A 20 -6.34 -25.66 2.00
C TYR A 20 -5.83 -26.93 1.32
N TYR A 21 -4.88 -26.80 0.38
CA TYR A 21 -4.25 -27.93 -0.28
C TYR A 21 -3.56 -28.87 0.72
N PHE A 22 -2.76 -28.33 1.65
CA PHE A 22 -2.05 -29.12 2.67
C PHE A 22 -2.96 -29.86 3.63
N LYS A 23 -4.15 -29.33 3.93
CA LYS A 23 -5.11 -29.96 4.84
C LYS A 23 -6.00 -30.99 4.17
N ARG A 24 -6.22 -30.91 2.86
CA ARG A 24 -7.23 -31.71 2.14
C ARG A 24 -6.65 -32.75 1.18
N TYR A 25 -5.42 -32.59 0.73
CA TYR A 25 -4.82 -33.43 -0.31
C TYR A 25 -3.46 -33.98 0.12
N LYS A 26 -3.02 -35.04 -0.57
CA LYS A 26 -1.67 -35.57 -0.41
C LYS A 26 -0.67 -34.57 -0.98
N VAL A 27 0.20 -34.07 -0.10
CA VAL A 27 1.16 -33.02 -0.44
C VAL A 27 2.27 -33.54 -1.35
N THR A 28 2.41 -32.94 -2.52
CA THR A 28 3.52 -33.14 -3.47
C THR A 28 4.15 -31.79 -3.82
N ARG A 29 5.39 -31.79 -4.32
CA ARG A 29 6.07 -30.55 -4.75
C ARG A 29 5.27 -29.84 -5.84
N TRP A 30 4.89 -30.57 -6.88
CA TRP A 30 4.09 -30.05 -7.98
C TRP A 30 2.69 -29.62 -7.55
N GLY A 31 2.02 -30.38 -6.68
CA GLY A 31 0.72 -29.97 -6.16
C GLY A 31 0.78 -28.69 -5.31
N THR A 32 1.90 -28.47 -4.60
CA THR A 32 2.14 -27.22 -3.86
C THR A 32 2.31 -26.03 -4.82
N VAL A 33 3.11 -26.21 -5.89
CA VAL A 33 3.29 -25.17 -6.93
C VAL A 33 1.96 -24.87 -7.63
N MET A 34 1.19 -25.90 -8.00
CA MET A 34 -0.12 -25.71 -8.62
C MET A 34 -1.10 -25.01 -7.68
N ALA A 35 -1.14 -25.36 -6.40
CA ALA A 35 -1.98 -24.68 -5.41
C ALA A 35 -1.60 -23.20 -5.28
N PHE A 36 -0.30 -22.88 -5.26
CA PHE A 36 0.18 -21.51 -5.27
C PHE A 36 -0.25 -20.75 -6.53
N LEU A 37 -0.07 -21.33 -7.72
CA LEU A 37 -0.47 -20.70 -8.99
C LEU A 37 -1.98 -20.48 -9.05
N ILE A 38 -2.78 -21.47 -8.64
CA ILE A 38 -4.24 -21.34 -8.51
C ILE A 38 -4.59 -20.20 -7.55
N GLY A 39 -3.90 -20.09 -6.42
CA GLY A 39 -4.09 -18.98 -5.48
C GLY A 39 -3.80 -17.61 -6.11
N CYS A 40 -2.75 -17.49 -6.93
CA CYS A 40 -2.44 -16.27 -7.68
C CYS A 40 -3.52 -15.94 -8.70
N VAL A 41 -4.00 -16.94 -9.46
CA VAL A 41 -5.10 -16.78 -10.43
C VAL A 41 -6.38 -16.34 -9.74
N ILE A 42 -6.76 -16.99 -8.63
CA ILE A 42 -7.93 -16.59 -7.82
C ILE A 42 -7.78 -15.15 -7.36
N THR A 43 -6.59 -14.75 -6.90
CA THR A 43 -6.32 -13.36 -6.47
C THR A 43 -6.58 -12.38 -7.60
N GLY A 44 -6.07 -12.65 -8.81
CA GLY A 44 -6.28 -11.80 -9.98
C GLY A 44 -7.75 -11.74 -10.43
N VAL A 45 -8.45 -12.88 -10.43
CA VAL A 45 -9.88 -12.96 -10.75
C VAL A 45 -10.69 -12.15 -9.74
N VAL A 46 -10.41 -12.30 -8.45
CA VAL A 46 -11.08 -11.55 -7.40
C VAL A 46 -10.80 -10.04 -7.56
N GLN A 47 -9.55 -9.65 -7.79
CA GLN A 47 -9.16 -8.25 -7.95
C GLN A 47 -9.82 -7.57 -9.16
N LYS A 48 -9.84 -8.23 -10.32
CA LYS A 48 -10.39 -7.62 -11.55
C LYS A 48 -11.88 -7.89 -11.70
N ALA A 49 -12.29 -9.14 -11.72
CA ALA A 49 -13.67 -9.50 -12.03
C ALA A 49 -14.64 -9.20 -10.89
N VAL A 50 -14.27 -9.54 -9.65
CA VAL A 50 -15.19 -9.34 -8.52
C VAL A 50 -15.17 -7.90 -8.02
N ILE A 51 -14.02 -7.23 -7.99
CA ILE A 51 -13.92 -5.85 -7.46
C ILE A 51 -14.16 -4.81 -8.54
N GLN A 52 -13.35 -4.77 -9.59
CA GLN A 52 -13.45 -3.68 -10.56
C GLN A 52 -14.68 -3.83 -11.46
N TRP A 53 -14.89 -5.02 -12.06
CA TRP A 53 -15.98 -5.19 -13.03
C TRP A 53 -17.37 -5.16 -12.40
N SER A 54 -17.57 -5.66 -11.19
CA SER A 54 -18.90 -5.63 -10.57
C SER A 54 -19.38 -4.19 -10.29
N ILE A 55 -18.48 -3.33 -9.80
CA ILE A 55 -18.79 -1.91 -9.59
C ILE A 55 -18.94 -1.19 -10.94
N GLN A 56 -18.09 -1.51 -11.93
CA GLN A 56 -18.23 -0.98 -13.29
C GLN A 56 -19.58 -1.36 -13.94
N TRP A 57 -20.03 -2.60 -13.79
CA TRP A 57 -21.36 -3.02 -14.24
C TRP A 57 -22.45 -2.27 -13.49
N ALA A 58 -22.29 -2.04 -12.18
CA ALA A 58 -23.25 -1.26 -11.41
C ALA A 58 -23.36 0.18 -11.92
N GLY A 59 -22.24 0.84 -12.21
CA GLY A 59 -22.21 2.16 -12.83
C GLY A 59 -22.85 2.17 -14.23
N ASN A 60 -22.48 1.23 -15.11
CA ASN A 60 -23.04 1.12 -16.46
C ASN A 60 -24.54 0.84 -16.45
N MET A 61 -25.03 -0.01 -15.54
CA MET A 61 -26.46 -0.26 -15.39
C MET A 61 -27.19 0.98 -14.89
N ASP A 62 -26.61 1.75 -13.98
CA ASP A 62 -27.23 2.99 -13.51
C ASP A 62 -27.33 4.04 -14.62
N VAL A 63 -26.28 4.18 -15.44
CA VAL A 63 -26.30 5.01 -16.65
C VAL A 63 -27.41 4.58 -17.60
N MET A 64 -27.51 3.29 -17.91
CA MET A 64 -28.55 2.75 -18.79
C MET A 64 -29.96 3.00 -18.24
N PHE A 65 -30.20 2.73 -16.96
CA PHE A 65 -31.50 2.91 -16.31
C PHE A 65 -31.91 4.37 -16.27
N LYS A 66 -30.97 5.26 -15.96
CA LYS A 66 -31.23 6.69 -15.89
C LYS A 66 -31.45 7.31 -17.27
N ASN A 67 -30.53 7.09 -18.21
CA ASN A 67 -30.54 7.78 -19.50
C ASN A 67 -31.54 7.18 -20.50
N ASN A 68 -31.69 5.85 -20.54
CA ASN A 68 -32.54 5.20 -21.54
C ASN A 68 -33.97 5.00 -21.06
N PHE A 69 -34.18 4.73 -19.76
CA PHE A 69 -35.51 4.46 -19.20
C PHE A 69 -36.08 5.61 -18.36
N GLY A 70 -35.31 6.69 -18.14
CA GLY A 70 -35.77 7.87 -17.40
C GLY A 70 -35.98 7.63 -15.90
N LEU A 71 -35.46 6.53 -15.34
CA LEU A 71 -35.64 6.17 -13.94
C LEU A 71 -34.81 7.06 -13.00
N PRO A 72 -35.06 7.08 -11.68
CA PRO A 72 -34.20 7.79 -10.73
C PRO A 72 -32.75 7.25 -10.72
N PHE A 73 -31.80 8.08 -10.29
CA PHE A 73 -30.43 7.64 -10.01
C PHE A 73 -30.42 6.48 -8.99
N PHE A 74 -29.38 5.67 -9.00
CA PHE A 74 -29.23 4.45 -8.19
C PHE A 74 -30.21 3.31 -8.50
N THR A 75 -31.16 3.47 -9.42
CA THR A 75 -32.11 2.40 -9.76
C THR A 75 -31.40 1.23 -10.45
N GLY A 76 -30.50 1.50 -11.39
CA GLY A 76 -29.75 0.45 -12.09
C GLY A 76 -28.73 -0.22 -11.18
N PHE A 77 -28.09 0.56 -10.31
CA PHE A 77 -27.23 0.05 -9.24
C PHE A 77 -27.97 -0.91 -8.31
N THR A 78 -29.13 -0.48 -7.77
CA THR A 78 -29.95 -1.29 -6.85
C THR A 78 -30.47 -2.55 -7.54
N PHE A 79 -30.91 -2.43 -8.79
CA PHE A 79 -31.36 -3.55 -9.59
C PHE A 79 -30.26 -4.62 -9.76
N LEU A 80 -29.02 -4.22 -10.08
CA LEU A 80 -27.92 -5.17 -10.25
C LEU A 80 -27.67 -5.96 -8.96
N PHE A 81 -27.58 -5.29 -7.81
CA PHE A 81 -27.33 -5.98 -6.54
C PHE A 81 -28.50 -6.87 -6.11
N ALA A 82 -29.74 -6.45 -6.37
CA ALA A 82 -30.92 -7.29 -6.15
C ALA A 82 -30.93 -8.52 -7.08
N LEU A 83 -30.57 -8.35 -8.35
CA LEU A 83 -30.44 -9.44 -9.32
C LEU A 83 -29.35 -10.42 -8.89
N LEU A 84 -28.17 -9.92 -8.48
CA LEU A 84 -27.09 -10.76 -7.97
C LEU A 84 -27.52 -11.52 -6.72
N ALA A 85 -28.24 -10.89 -5.79
CA ALA A 85 -28.78 -11.56 -4.60
C ALA A 85 -29.76 -12.69 -4.97
N LEU A 86 -30.66 -12.46 -5.94
CA LEU A 86 -31.58 -13.49 -6.45
C LEU A 86 -30.83 -14.64 -7.13
N LEU A 87 -29.85 -14.33 -7.99
CA LEU A 87 -29.03 -15.34 -8.67
C LEU A 87 -28.23 -16.18 -7.68
N ILE A 88 -27.66 -15.55 -6.65
CA ILE A 88 -26.97 -16.25 -5.55
C ILE A 88 -27.97 -17.14 -4.80
N PHE A 89 -29.15 -16.64 -4.45
CA PHE A 89 -30.16 -17.40 -3.74
C PHE A 89 -30.61 -18.65 -4.51
N PHE A 90 -31.01 -18.50 -5.78
CA PHE A 90 -31.40 -19.63 -6.62
C PHE A 90 -30.21 -20.56 -6.91
N GLY A 91 -29.03 -20.00 -7.15
CA GLY A 91 -27.79 -20.76 -7.33
C GLY A 91 -27.46 -21.63 -6.11
N LEU A 92 -27.58 -21.09 -4.89
CA LEU A 92 -27.40 -21.82 -3.65
C LEU A 92 -28.46 -22.92 -3.48
N ARG A 93 -29.72 -22.65 -3.84
CA ARG A 93 -30.80 -23.65 -3.77
C ARG A 93 -30.54 -24.82 -4.73
N ILE A 94 -30.14 -24.55 -5.96
CA ILE A 94 -29.78 -25.57 -6.96
C ILE A 94 -28.54 -26.35 -6.50
N ALA A 95 -27.50 -25.64 -6.05
CA ALA A 95 -26.27 -26.25 -5.56
C ALA A 95 -26.51 -27.13 -4.32
N ASN A 96 -27.46 -26.76 -3.46
CA ASN A 96 -27.85 -27.56 -2.30
C ASN A 96 -28.62 -28.81 -2.71
N LYS A 97 -29.59 -28.69 -3.63
CA LYS A 97 -30.35 -29.82 -4.16
C LYS A 97 -29.45 -30.87 -4.82
N ASN A 98 -28.43 -30.42 -5.57
CA ASN A 98 -27.52 -31.29 -6.32
C ASN A 98 -26.23 -31.65 -5.55
N ASN A 99 -26.09 -31.24 -4.28
CA ASN A 99 -24.88 -31.45 -3.46
C ASN A 99 -23.57 -30.89 -4.06
N TRP A 100 -23.65 -29.79 -4.83
CA TRP A 100 -22.49 -29.12 -5.42
C TRP A 100 -21.77 -28.24 -4.39
N ASN A 101 -20.98 -28.88 -3.51
CA ASN A 101 -20.35 -28.24 -2.36
C ASN A 101 -19.40 -27.08 -2.74
N PHE A 102 -18.63 -27.22 -3.83
CA PHE A 102 -17.75 -26.14 -4.29
C PHE A 102 -18.51 -24.92 -4.82
N LEU A 103 -19.62 -25.13 -5.52
CA LEU A 103 -20.47 -24.03 -5.97
C LEU A 103 -21.12 -23.33 -4.78
N LYS A 104 -21.61 -24.08 -3.78
CA LYS A 104 -22.11 -23.50 -2.52
C LYS A 104 -21.07 -22.62 -1.84
N LEU A 105 -19.85 -23.13 -1.68
CA LEU A 105 -18.76 -22.38 -1.04
C LEU A 105 -18.39 -21.13 -1.85
N GLY A 106 -18.30 -21.24 -3.17
CA GLY A 106 -18.02 -20.12 -4.07
C GLY A 106 -19.08 -19.03 -3.99
N LEU A 107 -20.37 -19.41 -4.04
CA LEU A 107 -21.50 -18.48 -3.94
C LEU A 107 -21.55 -17.78 -2.57
N TRP A 108 -21.32 -18.51 -1.47
CA TRP A 108 -21.23 -17.89 -0.14
C TRP A 108 -20.05 -16.93 -0.02
N SER A 109 -18.88 -17.32 -0.53
CA SER A 109 -17.69 -16.47 -0.53
C SER A 109 -17.94 -15.18 -1.31
N PHE A 110 -18.56 -15.29 -2.49
CA PHE A 110 -18.97 -14.15 -3.31
C PHE A 110 -20.01 -13.28 -2.61
N ALA A 111 -21.02 -13.87 -1.97
CA ALA A 111 -22.02 -13.12 -1.20
C ALA A 111 -21.40 -12.30 -0.07
N PHE A 112 -20.52 -12.90 0.75
CA PHE A 112 -19.81 -12.19 1.83
C PHE A 112 -18.82 -11.13 1.34
N MET A 113 -18.34 -11.27 0.10
CA MET A 113 -17.59 -10.23 -0.57
C MET A 113 -18.47 -9.04 -0.94
N LEU A 114 -19.63 -9.28 -1.58
CA LEU A 114 -20.59 -8.22 -1.93
C LEU A 114 -21.12 -7.49 -0.69
N VAL A 115 -21.41 -8.21 0.39
CA VAL A 115 -21.73 -7.58 1.69
C VAL A 115 -20.59 -6.68 2.16
N GLY A 116 -19.34 -7.03 1.88
CA GLY A 116 -18.20 -6.17 2.17
C GLY A 116 -18.26 -4.80 1.46
N TYR A 117 -18.81 -4.73 0.25
CA TYR A 117 -18.96 -3.45 -0.48
C TYR A 117 -20.00 -2.52 0.13
N SER A 118 -20.85 -3.00 1.05
CA SER A 118 -21.72 -2.12 1.82
C SER A 118 -20.94 -1.05 2.60
N SER A 119 -19.65 -1.28 2.90
CA SER A 119 -18.78 -0.27 3.49
C SER A 119 -18.63 0.98 2.60
N TYR A 120 -18.64 0.85 1.27
CA TYR A 120 -18.58 1.99 0.34
C TYR A 120 -19.87 2.81 0.31
N LEU A 121 -21.00 2.28 0.81
CA LEU A 121 -22.23 3.07 0.95
C LEU A 121 -22.01 4.26 1.87
N THR A 122 -21.17 4.13 2.90
CA THR A 122 -20.87 5.24 3.81
C THR A 122 -20.22 6.41 3.08
N THR A 123 -19.27 6.13 2.18
CA THR A 123 -18.63 7.13 1.31
C THR A 123 -19.66 7.82 0.43
N MET A 124 -20.57 7.06 -0.21
CA MET A 124 -21.59 7.63 -1.09
C MET A 124 -22.63 8.46 -0.34
N ILE A 125 -23.09 7.99 0.82
CA ILE A 125 -24.03 8.74 1.68
C ILE A 125 -23.39 10.05 2.15
N ARG A 126 -22.12 10.01 2.57
CA ARG A 126 -21.38 11.21 2.97
C ARG A 126 -21.25 12.19 1.81
N SER A 127 -20.82 11.73 0.64
CA SER A 127 -20.64 12.59 -0.55
C SER A 127 -21.96 13.15 -1.07
N SER A 128 -23.05 12.36 -1.02
CA SER A 128 -24.41 12.84 -1.35
C SER A 128 -24.95 13.90 -0.38
N ALA A 129 -24.39 14.03 0.82
CA ALA A 129 -24.70 15.12 1.75
C ALA A 129 -23.97 16.43 1.39
N ASP A 130 -23.13 16.41 0.34
CA ASP A 130 -22.39 17.54 -0.22
C ASP A 130 -21.61 18.34 0.83
N PRO A 131 -20.70 17.70 1.59
CA PRO A 131 -19.87 18.40 2.55
C PRO A 131 -18.88 19.31 1.82
N SER A 132 -18.47 20.38 2.49
CA SER A 132 -17.42 21.32 2.07
C SER A 132 -16.14 20.65 1.55
N ILE A 133 -15.77 19.50 2.13
CA ILE A 133 -14.66 18.65 1.68
C ILE A 133 -15.23 17.34 1.11
N ASP A 134 -15.42 17.30 -0.21
CA ASP A 134 -15.90 16.10 -0.92
C ASP A 134 -14.96 15.63 -2.02
N MET A 135 -13.87 14.97 -1.60
CA MET A 135 -12.86 14.46 -2.52
C MET A 135 -13.45 13.45 -3.50
N PHE A 136 -13.21 13.68 -4.80
CA PHE A 136 -13.69 12.86 -5.92
C PHE A 136 -15.22 12.85 -6.13
N ASN A 137 -16.00 13.54 -5.31
CA ASN A 137 -17.47 13.61 -5.38
C ASN A 137 -18.12 12.24 -5.67
N VAL A 138 -17.92 11.31 -4.73
CA VAL A 138 -18.37 9.91 -4.83
C VAL A 138 -19.89 9.80 -4.56
N ASP A 139 -20.72 10.66 -5.13
CA ASP A 139 -22.15 10.77 -4.84
C ASP A 139 -23.05 9.87 -5.72
N ASN A 140 -22.44 9.06 -6.59
CA ASN A 140 -23.17 8.22 -7.53
C ASN A 140 -22.37 6.96 -7.94
N PRO A 141 -23.05 5.95 -8.53
CA PRO A 141 -22.41 4.71 -8.96
C PRO A 141 -21.25 4.88 -9.95
N VAL A 142 -21.25 5.90 -10.81
CA VAL A 142 -20.20 6.13 -11.81
C VAL A 142 -18.94 6.68 -11.14
N THR A 143 -19.07 7.69 -10.27
CA THR A 143 -17.93 8.21 -9.51
C THR A 143 -17.43 7.18 -8.49
N LEU A 144 -18.27 6.27 -8.01
CA LEU A 144 -17.79 5.11 -7.23
C LEU A 144 -16.86 4.19 -8.06
N VAL A 145 -17.11 4.00 -9.36
CA VAL A 145 -16.22 3.21 -10.23
C VAL A 145 -14.83 3.84 -10.24
N GLY A 146 -14.74 5.14 -10.55
CA GLY A 146 -13.48 5.88 -10.59
C GLY A 146 -12.74 5.88 -9.26
N TYR A 147 -13.49 5.97 -8.15
CA TYR A 147 -12.94 5.92 -6.80
C TYR A 147 -12.32 4.56 -6.47
N VAL A 148 -13.04 3.47 -6.74
CA VAL A 148 -12.58 2.09 -6.48
C VAL A 148 -11.44 1.68 -7.43
N SER A 149 -11.47 2.14 -8.68
CA SER A 149 -10.43 1.89 -9.68
C SER A 149 -9.19 2.76 -9.47
N ARG A 150 -9.30 3.84 -8.67
CA ARG A 150 -8.24 4.84 -8.42
C ARG A 150 -7.80 5.57 -9.69
N GLU A 151 -8.73 5.85 -10.58
CA GLU A 151 -8.46 6.48 -11.88
C GLU A 151 -7.74 7.83 -11.77
N GLN A 152 -7.95 8.58 -10.69
CA GLN A 152 -7.30 9.88 -10.45
C GLN A 152 -5.76 9.80 -10.35
N TYR A 153 -5.21 8.64 -9.97
CA TYR A 153 -3.77 8.52 -9.67
C TYR A 153 -2.92 8.06 -10.87
N GLY A 154 -3.54 7.88 -12.05
CA GLY A 154 -2.87 7.36 -13.24
C GLY A 154 -2.54 5.86 -13.13
N ASP A 155 -1.83 5.36 -14.13
CA ASP A 155 -1.38 3.96 -14.20
C ASP A 155 0.15 3.91 -14.20
N TRP A 156 0.71 2.76 -13.80
CA TRP A 156 2.14 2.51 -13.81
C TRP A 156 2.45 1.10 -14.31
N PRO A 157 3.57 0.91 -15.01
CA PRO A 157 3.87 -0.40 -15.58
C PRO A 157 4.28 -1.38 -14.48
N ILE A 158 3.66 -2.57 -14.47
CA ILE A 158 3.98 -3.62 -13.48
C ILE A 158 4.91 -4.67 -14.05
N LEU A 159 4.57 -5.26 -15.21
CA LEU A 159 5.37 -6.29 -15.87
C LEU A 159 5.88 -5.88 -17.25
N TYR A 160 5.21 -4.93 -17.90
CA TYR A 160 5.57 -4.47 -19.23
C TYR A 160 5.17 -3.01 -19.36
N GLY A 161 6.02 -2.20 -19.98
CA GLY A 161 5.78 -0.77 -20.16
C GLY A 161 7.05 0.00 -20.52
N GLN A 162 6.96 1.31 -20.39
CA GLN A 162 7.96 2.27 -20.84
C GLN A 162 9.04 2.58 -19.80
N ASP A 163 10.20 3.02 -20.28
CA ASP A 163 11.22 3.72 -19.49
C ASP A 163 10.95 5.24 -19.41
N PHE A 164 11.61 5.91 -18.48
CA PHE A 164 11.55 7.37 -18.29
C PHE A 164 12.13 8.16 -19.48
N THR A 165 12.88 7.51 -20.36
CA THR A 165 13.46 8.13 -21.56
C THR A 165 12.51 8.08 -22.76
N ALA A 166 11.41 7.33 -22.65
CA ALA A 166 10.44 7.17 -23.74
C ALA A 166 9.67 8.46 -24.00
N GLN A 167 9.31 8.69 -25.27
CA GLN A 167 8.48 9.83 -25.66
C GLN A 167 7.05 9.38 -25.96
N VAL A 168 6.08 10.19 -25.54
CA VAL A 168 4.67 9.96 -25.86
C VAL A 168 4.48 10.19 -27.37
N VAL A 169 4.05 9.15 -28.09
CA VAL A 169 3.81 9.20 -29.55
C VAL A 169 2.36 9.55 -29.89
N ASP A 170 1.43 9.18 -29.01
CA ASP A 170 -0.01 9.45 -29.17
C ASP A 170 -0.69 9.47 -27.80
N THR A 171 -1.91 10.00 -27.75
CA THR A 171 -2.72 10.07 -26.53
C THR A 171 -4.11 9.54 -26.81
N LYS A 172 -4.47 8.46 -26.11
CA LYS A 172 -5.81 7.88 -26.18
C LYS A 172 -6.72 8.54 -25.14
N VAL A 173 -7.68 9.32 -25.61
CA VAL A 173 -8.71 9.93 -24.77
C VAL A 173 -9.97 9.08 -24.79
N THR A 174 -10.40 8.60 -23.63
CA THR A 174 -11.66 7.87 -23.44
C THR A 174 -12.65 8.76 -22.70
N GLU A 175 -13.82 9.01 -23.29
CA GLU A 175 -14.88 9.74 -22.63
C GLU A 175 -15.50 8.93 -21.48
N THR A 176 -15.68 9.57 -20.34
CA THR A 176 -16.31 8.98 -19.15
C THR A 176 -17.60 9.73 -18.80
N TYR A 177 -18.52 9.03 -18.14
CA TYR A 177 -19.79 9.61 -17.71
C TYR A 177 -19.59 10.44 -16.44
N ILE A 178 -20.22 11.60 -16.38
CA ILE A 178 -20.34 12.45 -15.19
C ILE A 178 -21.83 12.73 -14.96
N LYS A 179 -22.26 12.75 -13.71
CA LYS A 179 -23.62 13.14 -13.32
C LYS A 179 -23.78 14.66 -13.52
N SER A 180 -24.69 15.06 -14.42
CA SER A 180 -24.93 16.46 -14.78
C SER A 180 -26.38 16.66 -15.24
N ASN A 181 -26.99 17.78 -14.89
CA ASN A 181 -28.34 18.19 -15.34
C ASN A 181 -29.43 17.10 -15.25
N GLY A 182 -29.40 16.31 -14.17
CA GLY A 182 -30.39 15.26 -13.95
C GLY A 182 -30.23 14.03 -14.85
N ALA A 183 -29.09 13.84 -15.52
CA ALA A 183 -28.71 12.64 -16.29
C ALA A 183 -27.21 12.32 -16.14
N TYR A 184 -26.72 11.27 -16.81
CA TYR A 184 -25.30 11.02 -16.97
C TYR A 184 -24.82 11.49 -18.35
N GLU A 185 -23.88 12.43 -18.39
CA GLU A 185 -23.35 13.02 -19.62
C GLU A 185 -21.90 12.59 -19.86
N LYS A 186 -21.50 12.37 -21.12
CA LYS A 186 -20.11 12.04 -21.50
C LYS A 186 -19.23 13.29 -21.53
N LYS A 187 -19.01 13.90 -20.37
CA LYS A 187 -18.18 15.10 -20.23
C LYS A 187 -16.80 14.80 -19.63
N GLY A 188 -16.66 13.72 -18.89
CA GLY A 188 -15.40 13.32 -18.29
C GLY A 188 -14.44 12.75 -19.32
N ARG A 189 -13.15 12.83 -19.02
CA ARG A 189 -12.08 12.35 -19.91
C ARG A 189 -11.04 11.56 -19.13
N LYS A 190 -10.74 10.36 -19.61
CA LYS A 190 -9.59 9.57 -19.18
C LYS A 190 -8.52 9.63 -20.26
N VAL A 191 -7.31 10.03 -19.90
CA VAL A 191 -6.18 10.19 -20.81
C VAL A 191 -5.18 9.06 -20.57
N GLU A 192 -4.84 8.31 -21.61
CA GLU A 192 -3.83 7.25 -21.59
C GLU A 192 -2.73 7.58 -22.62
N TYR A 193 -1.47 7.59 -22.19
CA TYR A 193 -0.34 7.85 -23.07
C TYR A 193 0.06 6.59 -23.84
N VAL A 194 0.35 6.77 -25.14
CA VAL A 194 0.83 5.72 -26.03
C VAL A 194 2.31 5.97 -26.30
N TYR A 195 3.11 4.91 -26.24
CA TYR A 195 4.56 4.92 -26.45
C TYR A 195 4.96 4.06 -27.64
N ALA A 196 6.11 4.35 -28.24
CA ALA A 196 6.66 3.55 -29.33
C ALA A 196 6.96 2.11 -28.86
N PRO A 197 6.71 1.07 -29.68
CA PRO A 197 7.00 -0.31 -29.29
C PRO A 197 8.46 -0.58 -28.89
N GLU A 198 9.43 0.14 -29.48
CA GLU A 198 10.85 0.05 -29.10
C GLU A 198 11.19 0.62 -27.72
N ASP A 199 10.30 1.40 -27.11
CA ASP A 199 10.44 1.96 -25.77
C ASP A 199 9.76 1.08 -24.70
N LEU A 200 9.03 0.05 -25.13
CA LEU A 200 8.29 -0.84 -24.26
C LEU A 200 9.04 -2.14 -24.02
N HIS A 201 9.31 -2.47 -22.77
CA HIS A 201 10.01 -3.69 -22.41
C HIS A 201 9.45 -4.36 -21.16
N PHE A 202 9.92 -5.57 -20.90
CA PHE A 202 9.54 -6.33 -19.72
C PHE A 202 10.23 -5.74 -18.47
N PHE A 203 9.49 -5.63 -17.38
CA PHE A 203 9.94 -5.23 -16.05
C PHE A 203 10.62 -3.84 -15.95
N PRO A 204 10.02 -2.76 -16.49
CA PRO A 204 10.54 -1.40 -16.31
C PRO A 204 10.35 -0.96 -14.86
N ARG A 205 11.39 -0.40 -14.25
CA ARG A 205 11.42 0.13 -12.88
C ARG A 205 11.69 1.63 -12.85
N MET A 206 12.43 2.14 -13.83
CA MET A 206 12.69 3.55 -14.04
C MET A 206 11.78 4.09 -15.15
N TRP A 207 10.49 4.21 -14.85
CA TRP A 207 9.43 4.42 -15.84
C TRP A 207 8.85 5.84 -15.87
N ASP A 208 9.03 6.60 -14.79
CA ASP A 208 8.38 7.91 -14.62
C ASP A 208 9.15 9.02 -15.34
N GLN A 209 8.51 9.61 -16.34
CA GLN A 209 9.05 10.63 -17.22
C GLN A 209 9.00 12.04 -16.60
N SER A 210 8.18 12.26 -15.57
CA SER A 210 8.05 13.58 -14.95
C SER A 210 9.35 13.97 -14.27
N ASN A 211 9.78 15.20 -14.51
CA ASN A 211 10.93 15.79 -13.83
C ASN A 211 10.53 16.92 -12.88
N ASP A 212 9.24 17.11 -12.60
CA ASP A 212 8.75 18.15 -11.68
C ASP A 212 9.31 17.97 -10.25
N GLN A 213 9.64 16.72 -9.91
CA GLN A 213 10.28 16.34 -8.64
C GLN A 213 11.72 15.82 -8.85
N GLY A 214 12.33 16.07 -10.01
CA GLY A 214 13.69 15.59 -10.34
C GLY A 214 13.82 14.07 -10.57
N ARG A 215 12.71 13.35 -10.83
CA ARG A 215 12.71 11.88 -10.89
C ARG A 215 13.43 11.33 -12.12
N ALA A 216 13.19 11.93 -13.28
CA ALA A 216 13.85 11.53 -14.52
C ALA A 216 15.37 11.73 -14.41
N ASP A 217 15.82 12.87 -13.86
CA ASP A 217 17.24 13.13 -13.63
C ASP A 217 17.84 12.18 -12.57
N TYR A 218 17.06 11.79 -11.54
CA TYR A 218 17.49 10.80 -10.56
C TYR A 218 17.72 9.42 -11.19
N TYR A 219 16.83 8.97 -12.08
CA TYR A 219 17.04 7.72 -12.82
C TYR A 219 18.25 7.79 -13.74
N ALA A 220 18.41 8.92 -14.44
CA ALA A 220 19.54 9.12 -15.33
C ALA A 220 20.87 9.07 -14.56
N ALA A 221 20.95 9.74 -13.41
CA ALA A 221 22.11 9.67 -12.52
C ALA A 221 22.37 8.24 -12.00
N PHE A 222 21.32 7.48 -11.68
CA PHE A 222 21.44 6.10 -11.24
C PHE A 222 21.96 5.16 -12.34
N ALA A 223 21.46 5.32 -13.57
CA ALA A 223 21.81 4.49 -14.72
C ALA A 223 23.07 4.98 -15.48
N GLY A 224 23.62 6.14 -15.12
CA GLY A 224 24.75 6.74 -15.82
C GLY A 224 24.39 7.31 -17.20
N ILE A 225 23.13 7.71 -17.38
CA ILE A 225 22.59 8.30 -18.61
C ILE A 225 22.76 9.81 -18.53
N SER A 226 23.21 10.44 -19.62
CA SER A 226 23.36 11.90 -19.70
C SER A 226 22.43 12.48 -20.75
N ARG A 227 22.43 13.81 -20.86
CA ARG A 227 21.73 14.53 -21.93
C ARG A 227 22.70 14.93 -23.02
N ASP A 228 22.27 14.83 -24.26
CA ASP A 228 22.97 15.36 -25.42
C ASP A 228 22.94 16.90 -25.44
N ALA A 229 23.61 17.50 -26.42
CA ALA A 229 23.66 18.96 -26.58
C ALA A 229 22.28 19.59 -26.89
N GLN A 230 21.29 18.77 -27.27
CA GLN A 230 19.93 19.16 -27.59
C GLN A 230 18.98 18.96 -26.39
N GLY A 231 19.48 18.41 -25.27
CA GLY A 231 18.72 18.17 -24.05
C GLY A 231 17.96 16.84 -24.00
N ASN A 232 18.12 15.98 -25.01
CA ASN A 232 17.54 14.63 -25.04
C ASN A 232 18.42 13.63 -24.30
N TRP A 233 17.84 12.54 -23.82
CA TRP A 233 18.59 11.44 -23.24
C TRP A 233 19.49 10.77 -24.29
N ASP A 234 20.77 10.61 -23.96
CA ASP A 234 21.77 10.03 -24.88
C ASP A 234 21.64 8.51 -25.05
N SER A 235 20.95 7.85 -24.12
CA SER A 235 20.82 6.41 -24.03
C SER A 235 19.59 6.02 -23.22
N LYS A 236 19.21 4.73 -23.28
CA LYS A 236 18.07 4.16 -22.55
C LYS A 236 18.57 3.26 -21.42
N PRO A 237 17.80 3.12 -20.33
CA PRO A 237 18.08 2.12 -19.31
C PRO A 237 18.22 0.71 -19.86
N THR A 238 19.19 -0.04 -19.36
CA THR A 238 19.27 -1.47 -19.65
C THR A 238 18.41 -2.27 -18.66
N MET A 239 18.14 -3.54 -18.99
CA MET A 239 17.53 -4.47 -18.04
C MET A 239 18.36 -4.61 -16.75
N ARG A 240 19.70 -4.51 -16.85
CA ARG A 240 20.58 -4.56 -15.68
C ARG A 240 20.32 -3.37 -14.76
N ASP A 241 20.12 -2.18 -15.31
CA ASP A 241 19.85 -0.97 -14.53
C ASP A 241 18.49 -1.07 -13.85
N ASN A 242 17.48 -1.57 -14.57
CA ASN A 242 16.16 -1.83 -13.99
C ASN A 242 16.20 -2.85 -12.85
N ILE A 243 16.95 -3.96 -12.99
CA ILE A 243 17.14 -4.94 -11.91
C ILE A 243 17.94 -4.32 -10.74
N ALA A 244 18.98 -3.54 -11.03
CA ALA A 244 19.76 -2.85 -10.01
C ALA A 244 18.89 -1.86 -9.22
N PHE A 245 18.04 -1.09 -9.91
CA PHE A 245 17.11 -0.15 -9.30
C PHE A 245 16.08 -0.87 -8.42
N PHE A 246 15.52 -1.99 -8.91
CA PHE A 246 14.61 -2.82 -8.10
C PHE A 246 15.27 -3.29 -6.80
N ILE A 247 16.48 -3.84 -6.88
CA ILE A 247 17.16 -4.39 -5.70
C ILE A 247 17.60 -3.27 -4.75
N GLN A 248 18.26 -2.24 -5.27
CA GLN A 248 18.89 -1.25 -4.42
C GLN A 248 17.88 -0.20 -3.91
N TYR A 249 17.01 0.32 -4.76
CA TYR A 249 16.02 1.32 -4.33
C TYR A 249 14.74 0.64 -3.80
N GLN A 250 14.04 -0.12 -4.63
CA GLN A 250 12.70 -0.59 -4.26
C GLN A 250 12.72 -1.66 -3.16
N LEU A 251 13.68 -2.59 -3.17
CA LEU A 251 13.82 -3.59 -2.10
C LEU A 251 14.65 -3.07 -0.94
N ASN A 252 15.89 -2.61 -1.16
CA ASN A 252 16.75 -2.25 -0.04
C ASN A 252 16.33 -0.92 0.62
N TRP A 253 16.24 0.16 -0.16
CA TRP A 253 15.96 1.50 0.39
C TRP A 253 14.51 1.68 0.86
N MET A 254 13.54 1.18 0.10
CA MET A 254 12.11 1.40 0.41
C MET A 254 11.53 0.33 1.36
N TYR A 255 11.98 -0.92 1.28
CA TYR A 255 11.41 -2.02 2.07
C TYR A 255 12.33 -2.50 3.19
N TRP A 256 13.53 -3.02 2.90
CA TRP A 256 14.41 -3.62 3.90
C TRP A 256 14.91 -2.62 4.94
N ARG A 257 15.21 -1.39 4.54
CA ARG A 257 15.58 -0.31 5.48
C ARG A 257 14.49 -0.11 6.54
N TYR A 258 13.23 -0.03 6.12
CA TYR A 258 12.11 0.15 7.05
C TYR A 258 11.81 -1.13 7.85
N PHE A 259 11.92 -2.31 7.23
CA PHE A 259 11.86 -3.58 7.94
C PHE A 259 12.90 -3.60 9.09
N LEU A 260 14.12 -3.15 8.82
CA LEU A 260 15.20 -3.08 9.82
C LEU A 260 14.99 -1.96 10.84
N TRP A 261 14.30 -0.87 10.53
CA TRP A 261 13.87 0.09 11.57
C TRP A 261 13.08 -0.59 12.68
N ASN A 262 12.20 -1.52 12.32
CA ASN A 262 11.31 -2.20 13.27
C ASN A 262 11.99 -3.37 14.00
N PHE A 263 13.02 -3.99 13.42
CA PHE A 263 13.59 -5.23 13.95
C PHE A 263 15.09 -5.15 14.31
N ALA A 264 15.79 -4.09 13.92
CA ALA A 264 17.20 -3.84 14.23
C ALA A 264 17.43 -2.52 14.96
N GLY A 265 16.70 -1.48 14.59
CA GLY A 265 16.76 -0.14 15.18
C GLY A 265 16.86 0.95 14.11
N LYS A 266 16.72 2.20 14.54
CA LYS A 266 16.58 3.37 13.67
C LYS A 266 17.67 4.40 13.96
N GLN A 267 18.25 4.97 12.91
CA GLN A 267 19.30 5.98 13.05
C GLN A 267 18.71 7.33 13.50
N ASN A 268 17.65 7.77 12.82
CA ASN A 268 16.87 8.97 13.08
C ASN A 268 15.60 8.94 12.20
N ASP A 269 14.72 9.92 12.41
CA ASP A 269 13.50 10.17 11.64
C ASP A 269 13.66 11.26 10.56
N VAL A 270 14.90 11.62 10.22
CA VAL A 270 15.18 12.58 9.14
C VAL A 270 15.06 11.86 7.80
N GLN A 271 14.29 12.45 6.87
CA GLN A 271 14.09 11.89 5.52
C GLN A 271 15.44 11.68 4.83
N GLY A 272 15.72 10.44 4.46
CA GLY A 272 16.85 10.12 3.59
C GLY A 272 16.51 10.50 2.15
N VAL A 273 17.24 11.46 1.58
CA VAL A 273 17.00 11.94 0.21
C VAL A 273 17.67 11.05 -0.85
N ASN A 274 18.84 10.48 -0.52
CA ASN A 274 19.67 9.70 -1.44
C ASN A 274 20.08 8.36 -0.81
N MET A 275 20.12 7.29 -1.61
CA MET A 275 20.44 5.94 -1.13
C MET A 275 21.84 5.77 -0.51
N GLY A 276 22.78 6.66 -0.88
CA GLY A 276 24.12 6.69 -0.31
C GLY A 276 24.26 7.60 0.93
N ASN A 277 23.16 8.20 1.41
CA ASN A 277 23.21 9.05 2.59
C ASN A 277 23.44 8.18 3.83
N VAL A 278 24.60 8.30 4.46
CA VAL A 278 24.97 7.58 5.69
C VAL A 278 24.50 8.28 6.97
N ARG A 279 24.00 9.51 6.86
CA ARG A 279 23.63 10.38 8.00
C ARG A 279 22.15 10.29 8.34
N ASP A 280 21.27 10.27 7.33
CA ASP A 280 19.83 10.47 7.51
C ASP A 280 19.02 9.26 7.09
N GLY A 281 18.05 8.89 7.93
CA GLY A 281 17.04 7.90 7.62
C GLY A 281 17.55 6.46 7.50
N ASN A 282 18.74 6.11 8.00
CA ASN A 282 19.18 4.71 7.95
C ASN A 282 18.63 3.89 9.12
N TRP A 283 18.73 2.57 8.99
CA TRP A 283 18.58 1.66 10.12
C TRP A 283 19.94 1.49 10.80
N LYS A 284 19.93 1.17 12.09
CA LYS A 284 21.15 0.82 12.83
C LYS A 284 20.84 -0.20 13.91
N THR A 285 21.85 -0.92 14.36
CA THR A 285 21.69 -1.92 15.42
C THR A 285 21.92 -1.35 16.80
N GLY A 286 22.82 -0.38 16.96
CA GLY A 286 23.39 0.01 18.25
C GLY A 286 24.67 -0.77 18.62
N ILE A 287 25.10 -1.71 17.78
CA ILE A 287 26.37 -2.45 17.92
C ILE A 287 27.44 -1.68 17.14
N GLY A 288 28.34 -1.01 17.86
CA GLY A 288 29.23 0.00 17.27
C GLY A 288 30.03 -0.43 16.04
N PHE A 289 30.58 -1.64 16.02
CA PHE A 289 31.36 -2.12 14.86
C PHE A 289 30.48 -2.49 13.66
N VAL A 290 29.25 -2.97 13.89
CA VAL A 290 28.28 -3.27 12.83
C VAL A 290 27.79 -1.98 12.21
N ASP A 291 27.41 -1.02 13.05
CA ASP A 291 26.93 0.28 12.58
C ASP A 291 28.03 1.06 11.86
N ALA A 292 29.29 0.98 12.34
CA ALA A 292 30.42 1.61 11.68
C ALA A 292 30.71 1.03 10.29
N PHE A 293 30.46 -0.25 10.07
CA PHE A 293 30.65 -0.88 8.76
C PHE A 293 29.66 -0.34 7.71
N PHE A 294 28.40 -0.11 8.08
CA PHE A 294 27.37 0.36 7.15
C PHE A 294 27.30 1.88 7.04
N LEU A 295 27.50 2.60 8.14
CA LEU A 295 27.19 4.04 8.25
C LEU A 295 28.41 4.89 8.62
N GLY A 296 29.58 4.28 8.83
CA GLY A 296 30.73 4.95 9.39
C GLY A 296 30.58 5.24 10.88
N ASN A 297 31.60 5.87 11.48
CA ASN A 297 31.66 6.07 12.92
C ASN A 297 30.52 6.95 13.44
N GLN A 298 29.56 6.33 14.12
CA GLN A 298 28.37 7.00 14.65
C GLN A 298 28.67 7.99 15.79
N ASN A 299 29.87 7.93 16.40
CA ASN A 299 30.30 8.93 17.39
C ASN A 299 30.60 10.29 16.74
N ASN A 300 30.77 10.35 15.42
CA ASN A 300 30.99 11.60 14.69
C ASN A 300 29.69 12.33 14.36
N LEU A 301 28.52 11.74 14.63
CA LEU A 301 27.24 12.40 14.40
C LEU A 301 27.10 13.66 15.27
N PRO A 302 26.42 14.71 14.77
CA PRO A 302 26.08 15.87 15.58
C PRO A 302 25.14 15.47 16.72
N ASP A 303 25.18 16.23 17.81
CA ASP A 303 24.39 15.94 19.01
C ASP A 303 22.87 15.95 18.74
N SER A 304 22.42 16.75 17.76
CA SER A 304 21.02 16.75 17.31
C SER A 304 20.56 15.39 16.77
N LEU A 305 21.45 14.60 16.15
CA LEU A 305 21.13 13.26 15.65
C LEU A 305 21.44 12.15 16.66
N LYS A 306 22.40 12.37 17.55
CA LYS A 306 22.68 11.44 18.66
C LYS A 306 21.56 11.42 19.68
N ASN A 307 21.01 12.59 19.99
CA ASN A 307 19.93 12.78 20.97
C ASN A 307 18.55 12.88 20.30
N ASN A 308 18.45 12.56 19.00
CA ASN A 308 17.16 12.42 18.33
C ASN A 308 16.39 11.27 19.01
N LYS A 309 15.11 11.48 19.32
CA LYS A 309 14.27 10.46 19.96
C LYS A 309 14.17 9.18 19.14
N ALA A 310 14.13 9.29 17.82
CA ALA A 310 14.08 8.18 16.87
C ALA A 310 15.43 7.45 16.68
N ASN A 311 16.42 7.74 17.53
CA ASN A 311 17.74 7.10 17.54
C ASN A 311 17.70 5.75 18.30
N ASN A 312 16.93 4.80 17.79
CA ASN A 312 16.56 3.58 18.51
C ASN A 312 17.63 2.49 18.34
N LYS A 313 18.06 1.84 19.42
CA LYS A 313 19.09 0.79 19.43
C LYS A 313 18.49 -0.54 19.88
N LEU A 314 17.95 -1.34 18.95
CA LEU A 314 17.31 -2.62 19.30
C LEU A 314 18.29 -3.81 19.32
N PHE A 315 19.57 -3.57 19.02
CA PHE A 315 20.65 -4.57 18.98
C PHE A 315 20.34 -5.78 18.08
N ALA A 316 19.45 -5.60 17.09
CA ALA A 316 18.91 -6.69 16.28
C ALA A 316 18.26 -7.83 17.08
N LEU A 317 17.88 -7.62 18.35
CA LEU A 317 17.26 -8.66 19.17
C LEU A 317 15.93 -9.16 18.57
N PRO A 318 15.01 -8.31 18.10
CA PRO A 318 13.79 -8.77 17.44
C PRO A 318 14.10 -9.54 16.15
N LEU A 319 15.01 -9.02 15.32
CA LEU A 319 15.45 -9.67 14.07
C LEU A 319 16.03 -11.06 14.31
N ILE A 320 16.97 -11.17 15.27
CA ILE A 320 17.62 -12.45 15.62
C ILE A 320 16.58 -13.44 16.13
N LEU A 321 15.69 -13.02 17.04
CA LEU A 321 14.64 -13.90 17.56
C LEU A 321 13.69 -14.39 16.45
N GLY A 322 13.33 -13.50 15.51
CA GLY A 322 12.56 -13.86 14.33
C GLY A 322 13.28 -14.86 13.42
N ILE A 323 14.56 -14.65 13.12
CA ILE A 323 15.35 -15.61 12.33
C ILE A 323 15.44 -16.98 13.03
N LEU A 324 15.67 -17.01 14.34
CA LEU A 324 15.67 -18.25 15.13
C LEU A 324 14.31 -18.95 15.07
N GLY A 325 13.22 -18.20 15.10
CA GLY A 325 11.87 -18.74 14.95
C GLY A 325 11.56 -19.29 13.57
N LEU A 326 12.02 -18.63 12.50
CA LEU A 326 11.95 -19.16 11.15
C LEU A 326 12.73 -20.48 11.03
N ILE A 327 13.97 -20.53 11.55
CA ILE A 327 14.78 -21.75 11.57
C ILE A 327 14.08 -22.86 12.37
N TYR A 328 13.49 -22.51 13.52
CA TYR A 328 12.74 -23.43 14.36
C TYR A 328 11.52 -24.00 13.61
N GLN A 329 10.74 -23.14 12.95
CA GLN A 329 9.57 -23.55 12.17
C GLN A 329 9.97 -24.45 11.00
N VAL A 330 10.98 -24.08 10.20
CA VAL A 330 11.46 -24.88 9.06
C VAL A 330 11.93 -26.27 9.51
N LYS A 331 12.56 -26.37 10.69
CA LYS A 331 12.98 -27.66 11.26
C LYS A 331 11.81 -28.51 11.74
N LYS A 332 10.74 -27.91 12.25
CA LYS A 332 9.57 -28.62 12.80
C LYS A 332 8.52 -28.94 11.74
N ASP A 333 8.16 -27.97 10.91
CA ASP A 333 7.18 -28.09 9.84
C ASP A 333 7.51 -27.15 8.67
N ARG A 334 8.11 -27.71 7.61
CA ARG A 334 8.45 -26.98 6.38
C ARG A 334 7.23 -26.48 5.61
N ARG A 335 6.07 -27.13 5.77
CA ARG A 335 4.85 -26.79 5.05
C ARG A 335 4.23 -25.55 5.70
N ASP A 336 4.13 -25.56 7.02
CA ASP A 336 3.68 -24.41 7.79
C ASP A 336 4.62 -23.21 7.62
N ALA A 337 5.94 -23.45 7.62
CA ALA A 337 6.93 -22.41 7.32
C ALA A 337 6.76 -21.79 5.93
N LEU A 338 6.42 -22.60 4.91
CA LEU A 338 6.11 -22.08 3.58
C LEU A 338 4.89 -21.17 3.58
N VAL A 339 3.85 -21.49 4.35
CA VAL A 339 2.63 -20.66 4.43
C VAL A 339 2.95 -19.28 5.01
N VAL A 340 3.68 -19.22 6.13
CA VAL A 340 4.10 -17.94 6.72
C VAL A 340 5.07 -17.20 5.79
N GLY A 341 5.97 -17.93 5.12
CA GLY A 341 6.88 -17.38 4.12
C GLY A 341 6.16 -16.78 2.91
N LEU A 342 5.09 -17.41 2.43
CA LEU A 342 4.24 -16.86 1.37
C LEU A 342 3.52 -15.59 1.83
N LEU A 343 3.00 -15.57 3.06
CA LEU A 343 2.39 -14.37 3.63
C LEU A 343 3.41 -13.22 3.68
N PHE A 344 4.61 -13.48 4.21
CA PHE A 344 5.71 -12.52 4.27
C PHE A 344 6.10 -11.99 2.88
N PHE A 345 6.22 -12.89 1.90
CA PHE A 345 6.56 -12.55 0.52
C PHE A 345 5.49 -11.67 -0.14
N PHE A 346 4.22 -12.08 -0.08
CA PHE A 346 3.15 -11.36 -0.77
C PHE A 346 2.82 -10.02 -0.13
N THR A 347 2.99 -9.89 1.18
CA THR A 347 2.70 -8.65 1.92
C THR A 347 3.92 -7.76 2.13
N GLY A 348 5.04 -8.07 1.45
CA GLY A 348 6.28 -7.30 1.46
C GLY A 348 6.87 -7.16 0.07
N ILE A 349 7.65 -8.16 -0.35
CA ILE A 349 8.41 -8.14 -1.62
C ILE A 349 7.48 -8.01 -2.85
N ALA A 350 6.37 -8.75 -2.89
CA ALA A 350 5.44 -8.66 -4.02
C ALA A 350 4.76 -7.27 -4.13
N ILE A 351 4.57 -6.59 -3.00
CA ILE A 351 4.05 -5.21 -2.98
C ILE A 351 5.07 -4.25 -3.61
N CYS A 352 6.37 -4.46 -3.40
CA CYS A 352 7.41 -3.65 -4.05
C CYS A 352 7.30 -3.75 -5.58
N VAL A 353 7.09 -4.97 -6.10
CA VAL A 353 6.88 -5.21 -7.53
C VAL A 353 5.59 -4.54 -8.02
N TYR A 354 4.50 -4.71 -7.28
CA TYR A 354 3.18 -4.18 -7.64
C TYR A 354 3.10 -2.66 -7.62
N LEU A 355 3.65 -2.02 -6.60
CA LEU A 355 3.61 -0.56 -6.47
C LEU A 355 4.59 0.14 -7.42
N ASN A 356 5.59 -0.59 -7.94
CA ASN A 356 6.67 -0.10 -8.80
C ASN A 356 7.09 1.34 -8.44
N GLN A 357 7.42 1.54 -7.17
CA GLN A 357 7.57 2.87 -6.57
C GLN A 357 8.62 3.68 -7.34
N PRO A 358 8.28 4.86 -7.86
CA PRO A 358 9.25 5.69 -8.56
C PRO A 358 10.32 6.23 -7.60
N GLY A 359 11.44 6.70 -8.17
CA GLY A 359 12.51 7.38 -7.46
C GLY A 359 12.03 8.63 -6.70
N LEU A 360 12.83 9.07 -5.72
CA LEU A 360 12.59 10.28 -4.92
C LEU A 360 11.17 10.37 -4.31
N GLN A 361 10.71 9.28 -3.68
CA GLN A 361 9.46 9.37 -2.90
C GLN A 361 9.63 10.33 -1.72
N PRO A 362 8.65 11.22 -1.45
CA PRO A 362 8.73 12.20 -0.36
C PRO A 362 8.67 11.56 1.02
N ARG A 363 8.30 10.28 1.10
CA ARG A 363 8.29 9.46 2.30
C ARG A 363 8.29 7.99 1.91
N GLU A 364 8.73 7.15 2.84
CA GLU A 364 8.60 5.71 2.71
C GLU A 364 7.12 5.30 2.73
N ARG A 365 6.75 4.25 1.98
CA ARG A 365 5.39 3.67 1.97
C ARG A 365 5.27 2.50 2.93
N ASP A 366 5.77 2.70 4.13
CA ASP A 366 5.80 1.74 5.23
C ASP A 366 4.47 1.04 5.52
N TYR A 367 3.38 1.79 5.50
CA TYR A 367 2.02 1.29 5.71
C TYR A 367 1.62 0.20 4.70
N ALA A 368 2.21 0.19 3.52
CA ALA A 368 1.94 -0.85 2.53
C ALA A 368 2.57 -2.20 2.93
N PHE A 369 3.63 -2.19 3.75
CA PHE A 369 4.42 -3.35 4.09
C PHE A 369 4.09 -3.95 5.46
N SER A 370 3.19 -3.34 6.24
CA SER A 370 2.87 -3.78 7.60
C SER A 370 2.43 -5.25 7.69
N GLY A 371 1.80 -5.78 6.64
CA GLY A 371 1.44 -7.20 6.58
C GLY A 371 2.65 -8.15 6.69
N SER A 372 3.79 -7.78 6.09
CA SER A 372 5.01 -8.58 6.19
C SER A 372 5.61 -8.52 7.60
N PHE A 373 5.44 -7.40 8.30
CA PHE A 373 5.94 -7.24 9.67
C PHE A 373 5.13 -8.12 10.63
N TYR A 374 3.82 -8.24 10.42
CA TYR A 374 3.00 -9.22 11.14
C TYR A 374 3.41 -10.67 10.86
N ALA A 375 3.71 -11.01 9.61
CA ALA A 375 4.22 -12.34 9.27
C ALA A 375 5.57 -12.62 9.96
N PHE A 376 6.46 -11.63 10.03
CA PHE A 376 7.73 -11.75 10.74
C PHE A 376 7.54 -11.86 12.26
N ALA A 377 6.56 -11.16 12.84
CA ALA A 377 6.21 -11.28 14.25
C ALA A 377 5.76 -12.68 14.65
N PHE A 378 5.14 -13.46 13.74
CA PHE A 378 4.87 -14.88 13.98
C PHE A 378 6.17 -15.66 14.21
N TRP A 379 7.21 -15.38 13.41
CA TRP A 379 8.52 -15.99 13.64
C TRP A 379 9.16 -15.50 14.93
N ILE A 380 9.04 -14.23 15.31
CA ILE A 380 9.51 -13.76 16.63
C ILE A 380 8.88 -14.58 17.76
N GLY A 381 7.56 -14.79 17.71
CA GLY A 381 6.86 -15.66 18.68
C GLY A 381 7.36 -17.10 18.67
N LEU A 382 7.58 -17.68 17.49
CA LEU A 382 8.15 -19.03 17.36
C LEU A 382 9.60 -19.11 17.84
N GLY A 383 10.36 -18.02 17.80
CA GLY A 383 11.72 -17.91 18.32
C GLY A 383 11.79 -18.18 19.82
N VAL A 384 10.73 -17.87 20.57
CA VAL A 384 10.65 -18.19 22.01
C VAL A 384 10.73 -19.69 22.26
N PHE A 385 10.15 -20.52 21.39
CA PHE A 385 10.26 -21.97 21.50
C PHE A 385 11.68 -22.47 21.21
N TRP A 386 12.39 -21.83 20.30
CA TRP A 386 13.81 -22.13 20.07
C TRP A 386 14.64 -21.85 21.33
N VAL A 387 14.43 -20.70 21.98
CA VAL A 387 15.13 -20.32 23.22
C VAL A 387 14.77 -21.27 24.37
N ARG A 388 13.50 -21.66 24.49
CA ARG A 388 13.06 -22.69 25.45
C ARG A 388 13.83 -23.99 25.25
N ASP A 389 13.93 -24.48 24.02
CA ASP A 389 14.62 -25.74 23.72
C ASP A 389 16.14 -25.63 24.00
N ALA A 390 16.73 -24.44 23.84
CA ALA A 390 18.10 -24.18 24.25
C ALA A 390 18.26 -24.25 25.78
N PHE A 391 17.39 -23.59 26.55
CA PHE A 391 17.42 -23.67 28.01
C PHE A 391 17.13 -25.06 28.56
N LEU A 392 16.28 -25.84 27.88
CA LEU A 392 15.93 -27.19 28.30
C LEU A 392 17.17 -28.10 28.38
N LYS A 393 18.20 -27.86 27.55
CA LYS A 393 19.47 -28.60 27.61
C LYS A 393 20.20 -28.44 28.95
N GLY A 394 20.09 -27.26 29.58
CA GLY A 394 20.73 -26.95 30.86
C GLY A 394 19.83 -27.21 32.07
N LEU A 395 18.62 -26.64 32.05
CA LEU A 395 17.67 -26.70 33.17
C LEU A 395 17.02 -28.07 33.34
N LYS A 396 16.93 -28.87 32.28
CA LYS A 396 16.34 -30.22 32.25
C LYS A 396 14.88 -30.31 32.77
N ASN A 397 14.21 -29.17 32.95
CA ASN A 397 12.81 -29.05 33.37
C ASN A 397 12.05 -28.16 32.38
N LEU A 398 10.99 -28.71 31.78
CA LEU A 398 10.22 -28.01 30.75
C LEU A 398 9.52 -26.74 31.26
N ARG A 399 8.96 -26.77 32.48
CA ARG A 399 8.28 -25.62 33.07
C ARG A 399 9.27 -24.49 33.33
N SER A 400 10.40 -24.80 33.96
CA SER A 400 11.45 -23.82 34.24
C SER A 400 12.07 -23.25 32.95
N ALA A 401 12.35 -24.09 31.95
CA ALA A 401 12.87 -23.63 30.66
C ALA A 401 11.87 -22.77 29.89
N THR A 402 10.57 -23.09 29.97
CA THR A 402 9.51 -22.28 29.35
C THR A 402 9.37 -20.93 30.04
N ALA A 403 9.35 -20.90 31.36
CA ALA A 403 9.30 -19.65 32.13
C ALA A 403 10.54 -18.77 31.86
N ALA A 404 11.73 -19.36 31.88
CA ALA A 404 12.98 -18.65 31.59
C ALA A 404 12.99 -18.06 30.17
N ALA A 405 12.58 -18.85 29.17
CA ALA A 405 12.48 -18.37 27.78
C ALA A 405 11.45 -17.26 27.62
N ALA A 406 10.27 -17.40 28.23
CA ALA A 406 9.23 -16.38 28.17
C ALA A 406 9.71 -15.05 28.80
N VAL A 407 10.29 -15.10 30.00
CA VAL A 407 10.80 -13.91 30.70
C VAL A 407 11.93 -13.25 29.91
N ILE A 408 12.94 -14.02 29.49
CA ILE A 408 14.09 -13.41 28.81
C ILE A 408 13.70 -12.82 27.46
N CYS A 409 12.85 -13.50 26.67
CA CYS A 409 12.43 -12.98 25.38
C CYS A 409 11.48 -11.78 25.53
N LEU A 410 10.62 -11.76 26.54
CA LEU A 410 9.75 -10.63 26.83
C LEU A 410 10.56 -9.38 27.19
N LEU A 411 11.57 -9.54 28.04
CA LEU A 411 12.46 -8.45 28.45
C LEU A 411 13.34 -7.97 27.29
N ALA A 412 13.94 -8.90 26.53
CA ALA A 412 14.90 -8.58 25.47
C ALA A 412 14.26 -8.00 24.21
N VAL A 413 12.98 -8.32 23.92
CA VAL A 413 12.32 -7.89 22.68
C VAL A 413 11.18 -6.90 22.97
N PRO A 414 9.96 -7.27 23.38
CA PRO A 414 8.88 -6.28 23.59
C PRO A 414 9.20 -5.16 24.58
N VAL A 415 9.77 -5.48 25.76
CA VAL A 415 10.06 -4.46 26.77
C VAL A 415 11.18 -3.53 26.33
N TRP A 416 12.24 -4.07 25.71
CA TRP A 416 13.32 -3.25 25.18
C TRP A 416 12.85 -2.33 24.04
N MET A 417 12.03 -2.85 23.11
CA MET A 417 11.40 -2.03 22.08
C MET A 417 10.56 -0.91 22.69
N ALA A 418 9.73 -1.22 23.70
CA ALA A 418 8.95 -0.19 24.39
C ALA A 418 9.84 0.88 25.04
N ILE A 419 10.98 0.51 25.64
CA ILE A 419 11.91 1.49 26.22
C ILE A 419 12.55 2.37 25.13
N GLN A 420 12.88 1.80 23.98
CA GLN A 420 13.60 2.50 22.90
C GLN A 420 12.69 3.31 21.98
N GLU A 421 11.40 2.96 21.86
CA GLU A 421 10.54 3.49 20.80
C GLU A 421 9.25 4.14 21.32
N TRP A 422 9.05 4.28 22.64
CA TRP A 422 7.80 4.88 23.12
C TRP A 422 7.76 6.39 22.92
N ASP A 423 8.88 7.07 23.11
CA ASP A 423 8.96 8.53 23.09
C ASP A 423 9.06 9.14 21.67
N ASP A 424 9.53 8.37 20.69
CA ASP A 424 9.54 8.76 19.26
C ASP A 424 8.19 8.51 18.55
N HIS A 425 7.31 7.70 19.15
CA HIS A 425 5.95 7.46 18.66
C HIS A 425 4.90 8.41 19.25
N ASP A 426 5.23 9.14 20.32
CA ASP A 426 4.34 10.18 20.86
C ASP A 426 4.23 11.37 19.88
N ARG A 427 3.00 11.59 19.37
CA ARG A 427 2.67 12.69 18.47
C ARG A 427 1.78 13.75 19.12
N GLY A 428 1.52 13.67 20.44
CA GLY A 428 0.59 14.54 21.15
C GLY A 428 0.93 16.04 21.07
N ASN A 429 2.21 16.37 20.87
CA ASN A 429 2.69 17.75 20.76
C ASN A 429 2.96 18.20 19.31
N LYS A 430 2.53 17.46 18.28
CA LYS A 430 2.73 17.85 16.87
C LYS A 430 1.68 18.89 16.45
N THR A 431 1.84 20.13 16.90
CA THR A 431 0.89 21.23 16.65
C THR A 431 1.22 22.06 15.41
N LEU A 432 2.45 21.99 14.88
CA LEU A 432 2.94 22.87 13.81
C LEU A 432 2.00 23.01 12.61
N ALA A 433 1.47 21.91 12.09
CA ALA A 433 0.58 21.95 10.92
C ALA A 433 -0.73 22.71 11.22
N ARG A 434 -1.32 22.45 12.41
CA ARG A 434 -2.52 23.14 12.89
C ARG A 434 -2.24 24.62 13.13
N ASP A 435 -1.19 24.93 13.87
CA ASP A 435 -0.87 26.32 14.26
C ASP A 435 -0.50 27.17 13.04
N LEU A 436 0.22 26.59 12.06
CA LEU A 436 0.52 27.25 10.78
C LEU A 436 -0.76 27.53 9.98
N ALA A 437 -1.70 26.58 9.94
CA ALA A 437 -2.98 26.77 9.28
C ALA A 437 -3.79 27.92 9.90
N ILE A 438 -3.85 27.98 11.23
CA ILE A 438 -4.51 29.07 11.95
C ILE A 438 -3.84 30.40 11.62
N ASN A 439 -2.51 30.47 11.66
CA ASN A 439 -1.78 31.69 11.32
C ASN A 439 -2.05 32.16 9.88
N TYR A 440 -2.10 31.25 8.91
CA TYR A 440 -2.46 31.59 7.53
C TYR A 440 -3.88 32.14 7.44
N LEU A 441 -4.86 31.47 8.07
CA LEU A 441 -6.25 31.90 8.04
C LEU A 441 -6.44 33.24 8.75
N GLU A 442 -5.85 33.45 9.92
CA GLU A 442 -6.00 34.68 10.71
C GLU A 442 -5.31 35.89 10.06
N SER A 443 -4.25 35.66 9.28
CA SER A 443 -3.55 36.72 8.55
C SER A 443 -4.34 37.25 7.34
N CYS A 444 -5.39 36.56 6.92
CA CYS A 444 -6.20 36.95 5.78
C CYS A 444 -7.18 38.08 6.10
N ALA A 445 -7.39 38.98 5.14
CA ALA A 445 -8.49 39.94 5.20
C ALA A 445 -9.87 39.23 5.30
N PRO A 446 -10.92 39.89 5.81
CA PRO A 446 -12.27 39.32 5.82
C PRO A 446 -12.73 38.89 4.43
N ASN A 447 -13.31 37.69 4.32
CA ASN A 447 -13.78 37.08 3.06
C ASN A 447 -12.69 36.87 1.98
N ALA A 448 -11.42 36.75 2.39
CA ALA A 448 -10.34 36.51 1.44
C ALA A 448 -10.41 35.11 0.81
N ILE A 449 -9.68 34.96 -0.30
CA ILE A 449 -9.39 33.68 -0.93
C ILE A 449 -7.92 33.33 -0.65
N VAL A 450 -7.67 32.15 -0.09
CA VAL A 450 -6.33 31.61 0.11
C VAL A 450 -6.09 30.51 -0.91
N ILE A 451 -5.05 30.66 -1.72
CA ILE A 451 -4.63 29.64 -2.68
C ILE A 451 -3.50 28.83 -2.05
N SER A 452 -3.76 27.56 -1.76
CA SER A 452 -2.80 26.58 -1.25
C SER A 452 -2.38 25.60 -2.35
N PHE A 453 -1.30 24.84 -2.10
CA PHE A 453 -0.79 23.86 -3.05
C PHE A 453 -0.63 22.48 -2.38
N GLY A 454 -1.37 21.49 -2.88
CA GLY A 454 -1.24 20.11 -2.43
C GLY A 454 -1.75 19.85 -1.01
N ASP A 455 -1.62 18.60 -0.60
CA ASP A 455 -2.28 18.05 0.59
C ASP A 455 -1.75 18.64 1.90
N ASN A 456 -0.43 18.80 2.01
CA ASN A 456 0.23 19.21 3.26
C ASN A 456 -0.11 20.64 3.68
N ASP A 457 -0.37 21.52 2.71
CA ASP A 457 -0.72 22.93 2.97
C ASP A 457 -2.23 23.09 3.10
N THR A 458 -3.01 22.31 2.34
CA THR A 458 -4.47 22.46 2.26
C THR A 458 -5.21 21.77 3.40
N TYR A 459 -4.87 20.51 3.72
CA TYR A 459 -5.65 19.75 4.71
C TYR A 459 -5.62 20.36 6.11
N PRO A 460 -4.50 20.92 6.60
CA PRO A 460 -4.50 21.62 7.88
C PRO A 460 -5.43 22.85 7.90
N LEU A 461 -5.50 23.60 6.79
CA LEU A 461 -6.42 24.74 6.64
C LEU A 461 -7.87 24.28 6.71
N TRP A 462 -8.23 23.27 5.93
CA TRP A 462 -9.57 22.69 5.95
C TRP A 462 -9.95 22.10 7.30
N TYR A 463 -9.00 21.45 8.00
CA TYR A 463 -9.23 20.98 9.36
C TYR A 463 -9.55 22.14 10.32
N ALA A 464 -8.76 23.21 10.31
CA ALA A 464 -8.98 24.37 11.16
C ALA A 464 -10.36 25.03 10.91
N GLN A 465 -10.81 25.05 9.65
CA GLN A 465 -12.14 25.58 9.30
C GLN A 465 -13.28 24.65 9.69
N GLU A 466 -13.25 23.40 9.22
CA GLU A 466 -14.40 22.48 9.30
C GLU A 466 -14.53 21.80 10.67
N VAL A 467 -13.41 21.62 11.38
CA VAL A 467 -13.41 20.96 12.70
C VAL A 467 -13.33 21.98 13.82
N GLU A 468 -12.46 22.99 13.69
CA GLU A 468 -12.24 23.98 14.76
C GLU A 468 -13.05 25.27 14.59
N GLY A 469 -13.70 25.49 13.44
CA GLY A 469 -14.53 26.66 13.19
C GLY A 469 -13.74 27.96 13.04
N ILE A 470 -12.46 27.88 12.68
CA ILE A 470 -11.55 29.03 12.61
C ILE A 470 -11.68 29.68 11.23
N ARG A 471 -12.00 30.99 11.19
CA ARG A 471 -12.11 31.78 9.95
C ARG A 471 -12.92 31.09 8.85
N PRO A 472 -14.19 30.70 9.10
CA PRO A 472 -15.04 30.08 8.08
C PRO A 472 -15.41 31.05 6.94
N ASP A 473 -15.12 32.35 7.10
CA ASP A 473 -15.31 33.38 6.07
C ASP A 473 -14.26 33.29 4.94
N VAL A 474 -13.10 32.69 5.18
CA VAL A 474 -12.01 32.59 4.19
C VAL A 474 -12.27 31.40 3.26
N ARG A 475 -12.13 31.58 1.94
CA ARG A 475 -12.23 30.48 0.97
C ARG A 475 -10.86 29.89 0.69
N VAL A 476 -10.64 28.64 1.09
CA VAL A 476 -9.39 27.91 0.77
C VAL A 476 -9.52 27.13 -0.52
N ILE A 477 -8.65 27.44 -1.48
CA ILE A 477 -8.58 26.84 -2.81
C ILE A 477 -7.24 26.12 -2.97
N ASN A 478 -7.30 24.81 -3.20
CA ASN A 478 -6.13 24.02 -3.57
C ASN A 478 -5.92 24.08 -5.09
N SER A 479 -4.84 24.73 -5.51
CA SER A 479 -4.55 24.89 -6.92
C SER A 479 -4.24 23.57 -7.65
N SER A 480 -3.78 22.52 -6.94
CA SER A 480 -3.52 21.21 -7.55
C SER A 480 -4.81 20.43 -7.87
N LEU A 481 -5.94 20.85 -7.31
CA LEU A 481 -7.25 20.23 -7.53
C LEU A 481 -8.12 21.02 -8.52
N LEU A 482 -7.78 22.28 -8.83
CA LEU A 482 -8.51 23.12 -9.79
C LEU A 482 -8.68 22.50 -11.18
N GLY A 483 -7.76 21.64 -11.60
CA GLY A 483 -7.87 20.93 -12.89
C GLY A 483 -8.84 19.76 -12.89
N THR A 484 -9.50 19.44 -11.76
CA THR A 484 -10.39 18.27 -11.65
C THR A 484 -11.86 18.68 -11.69
N ASP A 485 -12.63 17.99 -12.51
CA ASP A 485 -14.05 18.31 -12.77
C ASP A 485 -14.93 18.29 -11.51
N TRP A 486 -14.52 17.57 -10.46
CA TRP A 486 -15.28 17.46 -9.21
C TRP A 486 -14.96 18.56 -8.18
N TYR A 487 -13.91 19.36 -8.39
CA TYR A 487 -13.43 20.32 -7.40
C TYR A 487 -14.01 21.75 -7.57
N ILE A 488 -14.43 22.10 -8.79
CA ILE A 488 -14.93 23.45 -9.13
C ILE A 488 -16.45 23.52 -9.10
#